data_AF-A0A9D2SUA1-F1
#
_entry.id   AF-A0A9D2SUA1-F1
#
_cell.length_a   1.000
_cell.length_b   1.000
_cell.length_c   1.000
_cell.angle_alpha   90.00
_cell.angle_beta   90.00
_cell.angle_gamma   90.00
#
_symmetry.space_group_name_H-M   'P 1'
#
loop_
_entity.id
_entity.type
_entity.pdbx_description
1 polymer ?
#
loop_
_entity_poly.entity_id
_entity_poly.type
_entity_poly.pdbx_seq_one_letter_code
_entity_poly.pdbx_strand_id
1 'polypeptide(L)'
;MIFTFYPWKLDIDPEATKELYLAEDDTVDKKVNERFIQSLNEEQRTFFDALGVDLTKVRAEEKRHDISDERADADTLIMTSVDFLMKGKLLAIPDYQHSLYADEEVFGESFPGSVEVIKMPADQQLPFYDVDGMKIIFKHPYFHFDEEQYKSWDCGAVMGSVLLSKEEK
;
A
#
# COMPACT_ATOMS: atom_id res chain seq x y z
N MET A 1 4.07 -8.08 15.62
CA MET A 1 5.53 -8.04 15.34
C MET A 1 5.86 -6.63 14.87
N ILE A 2 6.90 -6.02 15.42
CA ILE A 2 7.25 -4.63 15.11
C ILE A 2 8.14 -4.58 13.88
N PHE A 3 7.66 -3.90 12.84
CA PHE A 3 8.42 -3.58 11.63
C PHE A 3 8.71 -2.08 11.59
N THR A 4 9.95 -1.72 11.24
CA THR A 4 10.37 -0.32 11.11
C THR A 4 10.69 -0.05 9.65
N PHE A 5 9.73 0.59 8.96
CA PHE A 5 9.81 0.97 7.55
C PHE A 5 9.84 2.48 7.47
N TYR A 6 10.93 3.11 7.90
CA TYR A 6 10.99 4.57 8.10
C TYR A 6 10.41 5.34 6.89
N PRO A 7 9.50 6.32 7.12
CA PRO A 7 9.07 6.87 8.41
C PRO A 7 7.95 6.09 9.13
N TRP A 8 7.49 4.98 8.56
CA TRP A 8 6.47 4.14 9.20
C TRP A 8 7.07 3.21 10.24
N LYS A 9 6.26 2.96 11.27
CA LYS A 9 6.46 1.87 12.21
C LYS A 9 5.15 1.13 12.33
N LEU A 10 5.18 -0.18 12.15
CA LEU A 10 3.99 -1.02 12.09
C LEU A 10 4.08 -2.11 13.16
N ASP A 11 2.96 -2.44 13.78
CA ASP A 11 2.80 -3.69 14.54
C ASP A 11 1.92 -4.64 13.74
N ILE A 12 2.55 -5.54 13.00
CA ILE A 12 1.89 -6.48 12.08
C ILE A 12 1.90 -7.88 12.66
N ASP A 13 0.82 -8.62 12.50
CA ASP A 13 0.72 -10.04 12.78
C ASP A 13 0.75 -10.83 11.46
N PRO A 14 1.90 -11.41 11.07
CA PRO A 14 2.01 -12.14 9.81
C PRO A 14 1.16 -13.41 9.78
N GLU A 15 0.94 -14.07 10.92
CA GLU A 15 0.12 -15.29 10.94
C GLU A 15 -1.36 -14.93 10.77
N ALA A 16 -1.84 -13.90 11.45
CA ALA A 16 -3.19 -13.39 11.22
C ALA A 16 -3.36 -12.84 9.78
N THR A 17 -2.31 -12.28 9.18
CA THR A 17 -2.32 -11.85 7.77
C THR A 17 -2.44 -13.04 6.83
N LYS A 18 -1.77 -14.16 7.10
CA LYS A 18 -1.97 -15.40 6.32
C LYS A 18 -3.40 -15.91 6.48
N GLU A 19 -3.95 -15.90 7.69
CA GLU A 19 -5.35 -16.30 7.92
C GLU A 19 -6.35 -15.42 7.16
N LEU A 20 -6.11 -14.10 7.10
CA LEU A 20 -6.89 -13.17 6.27
C LEU A 20 -6.90 -13.64 4.82
N TYR A 21 -5.73 -13.89 4.23
CA TYR A 21 -5.63 -14.35 2.85
C TYR A 21 -6.10 -15.79 2.62
N LEU A 22 -6.31 -16.60 3.65
CA LEU A 22 -7.02 -17.88 3.50
C LEU A 22 -8.53 -17.68 3.38
N ALA A 23 -9.07 -16.65 4.04
CA ALA A 23 -10.51 -16.35 4.07
C ALA A 23 -10.97 -15.44 2.92
N GLU A 24 -10.11 -14.52 2.49
CA GLU A 24 -10.45 -13.43 1.56
C GLU A 24 -9.59 -13.51 0.28
N ASP A 25 -10.15 -13.05 -0.84
CA ASP A 25 -9.49 -12.92 -2.15
C ASP A 25 -9.91 -11.59 -2.76
N ASP A 26 -9.02 -10.60 -2.71
CA ASP A 26 -9.26 -9.23 -3.19
C ASP A 26 -8.86 -9.05 -4.66
N THR A 27 -8.59 -10.15 -5.38
CA THR A 27 -8.11 -10.07 -6.75
C THR A 27 -9.13 -9.44 -7.69
N VAL A 28 -8.71 -8.41 -8.41
CA VAL A 28 -9.49 -7.79 -9.49
C VAL A 28 -9.21 -8.48 -10.83
N ASP A 29 -7.93 -8.65 -11.19
CA ASP A 29 -7.50 -9.43 -12.36
C ASP A 29 -6.29 -10.31 -12.01
N LYS A 30 -6.53 -11.63 -11.95
CA LYS A 30 -5.50 -12.64 -11.64
C LYS A 30 -4.28 -12.56 -12.54
N LYS A 31 -4.45 -12.15 -13.80
CA LYS A 31 -3.31 -12.01 -14.72
C LYS A 31 -2.41 -10.83 -14.34
N VAL A 32 -2.96 -9.78 -13.74
CA VAL A 32 -2.16 -8.65 -13.23
C VAL A 32 -1.34 -9.12 -12.05
N ASN A 33 -1.94 -9.84 -11.09
CA ASN A 33 -1.22 -10.47 -9.97
C ASN A 33 -0.09 -11.38 -10.48
N GLU A 34 -0.37 -12.28 -11.42
CA GLU A 34 0.64 -13.18 -11.99
C GLU A 34 1.82 -12.41 -12.61
N ARG A 35 1.56 -11.35 -13.39
CA ARG A 35 2.61 -10.51 -13.96
C ARG A 35 3.41 -9.78 -12.89
N PHE A 36 2.74 -9.21 -11.90
CA PHE A 36 3.39 -8.54 -10.77
C PHE A 36 4.31 -9.53 -10.05
N ILE A 37 3.77 -10.69 -9.64
CA ILE A 37 4.54 -11.76 -9.00
C ILE A 37 5.73 -12.15 -9.86
N GLN A 38 5.59 -12.34 -11.17
CA GLN A 38 6.71 -12.73 -12.05
C GLN A 38 7.80 -11.66 -12.14
N SER A 39 7.45 -10.38 -11.98
CA SER A 39 8.42 -9.28 -12.00
C SER A 39 9.27 -9.15 -10.73
N LEU A 40 8.81 -9.72 -9.60
CA LEU A 40 9.51 -9.57 -8.32
C LEU A 40 10.81 -10.37 -8.26
N ASN A 41 11.84 -9.74 -7.73
CA ASN A 41 13.08 -10.40 -7.34
C ASN A 41 12.95 -11.10 -5.97
N GLU A 42 14.01 -11.79 -5.54
CA GLU A 42 14.01 -12.57 -4.30
C GLU A 42 13.83 -11.70 -3.05
N GLU A 43 14.44 -10.52 -3.00
CA GLU A 43 14.34 -9.59 -1.87
C GLU A 43 12.91 -9.06 -1.71
N GLN A 44 12.29 -8.65 -2.83
CA GLN A 44 10.91 -8.19 -2.85
C GLN A 44 9.92 -9.29 -2.47
N ARG A 45 10.14 -10.54 -2.90
CA ARG A 45 9.31 -11.69 -2.46
C ARG A 45 9.46 -11.94 -0.97
N THR A 46 10.70 -11.98 -0.49
CA THR A 46 11.01 -12.18 0.93
C THR A 46 10.35 -11.13 1.81
N PHE A 47 10.29 -9.88 1.33
CA PHE A 47 9.58 -8.81 2.01
C PHE A 47 8.08 -9.13 2.20
N PHE A 48 7.36 -9.56 1.16
CA PHE A 48 5.94 -9.90 1.26
C PHE A 48 5.71 -11.16 2.11
N ASP A 49 6.57 -12.18 1.95
CA ASP A 49 6.50 -13.41 2.73
C ASP A 49 6.67 -13.15 4.23
N ALA A 50 7.57 -12.23 4.61
CA ALA A 50 7.79 -11.83 6.00
C ALA A 50 6.56 -11.14 6.63
N LEU A 51 5.73 -10.50 5.80
CA LEU A 51 4.48 -9.87 6.22
C LEU A 51 3.28 -10.82 6.19
N GLY A 52 3.45 -12.04 5.65
CA GLY A 52 2.38 -13.03 5.52
C GLY A 52 1.40 -12.73 4.38
N VAL A 53 1.78 -11.88 3.43
CA VAL A 53 0.92 -11.44 2.33
C VAL A 53 0.87 -12.49 1.21
N ASP A 54 -0.32 -12.91 0.80
CA ASP A 54 -0.50 -13.76 -0.38
C ASP A 54 -0.71 -12.90 -1.64
N LEU A 55 0.37 -12.72 -2.40
CA LEU A 55 0.35 -11.92 -3.64
C LEU A 55 -0.60 -12.46 -4.72
N THR A 56 -1.06 -13.71 -4.63
CA THR A 56 -2.03 -14.24 -5.59
C THR A 56 -3.45 -13.75 -5.34
N LYS A 57 -3.67 -13.07 -4.20
CA LYS A 57 -4.98 -12.62 -3.69
C LYS A 57 -5.05 -11.14 -3.36
N VAL A 58 -3.98 -10.39 -3.61
CA VAL A 58 -3.96 -8.93 -3.42
C VAL A 58 -4.77 -8.24 -4.50
N ARG A 59 -5.21 -7.01 -4.21
CA ARG A 59 -5.85 -6.16 -5.19
C ARG A 59 -4.81 -5.58 -6.14
N ALA A 60 -4.71 -6.13 -7.35
CA ALA A 60 -3.86 -5.59 -8.41
C ALA A 60 -4.70 -5.09 -9.60
N GLU A 61 -4.49 -3.85 -10.00
CA GLU A 61 -5.19 -3.20 -11.10
C GLU A 61 -4.21 -2.58 -12.09
N GLU A 62 -4.51 -2.69 -13.39
CA GLU A 62 -3.76 -2.05 -14.47
C GLU A 62 -4.63 -0.98 -15.13
N LYS A 63 -4.14 0.26 -15.20
CA LYS A 63 -4.76 1.36 -15.93
C LYS A 63 -3.87 1.81 -17.08
N ARG A 64 -4.47 1.93 -18.25
CA ARG A 64 -3.80 2.38 -19.48
C ARG A 64 -4.17 3.84 -19.72
N HIS A 65 -3.14 4.67 -19.81
CA HIS A 65 -3.26 6.10 -20.09
C HIS A 65 -2.64 6.37 -21.46
N ASP A 66 -3.46 6.87 -22.38
CA ASP A 66 -2.97 7.38 -23.65
C ASP A 66 -2.34 8.75 -23.38
N ILE A 67 -1.03 8.88 -23.66
CA ILE A 67 -0.27 10.11 -23.45
C ILE A 67 0.07 10.79 -24.78
N SER A 68 -0.70 10.50 -25.85
CA SER A 68 -0.54 11.07 -27.18
C SER A 68 -0.89 12.58 -27.23
N ASP A 69 -0.14 13.42 -26.54
CA ASP A 69 -0.10 14.87 -26.80
C ASP A 69 1.12 15.18 -27.68
N GLU A 70 0.83 15.45 -28.96
CA GLU A 70 1.67 16.14 -29.95
C GLU A 70 3.03 15.51 -30.37
N ARG A 71 3.27 14.21 -30.16
CA ARG A 71 4.37 13.49 -30.83
C ARG A 71 3.85 12.26 -31.54
N ALA A 72 4.36 12.05 -32.76
CA ALA A 72 3.81 11.14 -33.76
C ALA A 72 3.96 9.63 -33.45
N ASP A 73 4.35 9.29 -32.22
CA ASP A 73 4.53 7.92 -31.74
C ASP A 73 3.59 7.74 -30.54
N ALA A 74 2.57 6.88 -30.68
CA ALA A 74 1.57 6.68 -29.64
C ALA A 74 2.16 5.88 -28.47
N ASP A 75 2.76 6.58 -27.50
CA ASP A 75 3.22 5.97 -26.27
C ASP A 75 2.01 5.73 -25.35
N THR A 76 1.83 4.49 -24.87
CA THR A 76 0.82 4.16 -23.84
C THR A 76 1.53 4.03 -22.50
N LEU A 77 1.13 4.83 -21.51
CA LEU A 77 1.58 4.67 -20.14
C LEU A 77 0.68 3.66 -19.42
N ILE A 78 1.27 2.55 -18.99
CA ILE A 78 0.60 1.53 -18.18
C ILE A 78 0.98 1.74 -16.72
N MET A 79 -0.02 1.98 -15.88
CA MET A 79 0.13 2.09 -14.44
C MET A 79 -0.47 0.84 -13.78
N THR A 80 0.35 0.12 -13.01
CA THR A 80 -0.11 -1.00 -12.19
C THR A 80 -0.09 -0.60 -10.73
N SER A 81 -1.26 -0.60 -10.07
CA SER A 81 -1.38 -0.42 -8.63
C SER A 81 -1.59 -1.78 -7.96
N VAL A 82 -0.81 -2.06 -6.93
CA VAL A 82 -0.96 -3.28 -6.11
C VAL A 82 -1.16 -2.85 -4.67
N ASP A 83 -2.36 -3.10 -4.15
CA ASP A 83 -2.75 -2.84 -2.77
C ASP A 83 -2.86 -4.16 -2.00
N PHE A 84 -2.16 -4.24 -0.87
CA PHE A 84 -2.11 -5.43 -0.02
C PHE A 84 -2.45 -5.08 1.43
N LEU A 85 -3.21 -5.96 2.08
CA LEU A 85 -3.66 -5.81 3.45
C LEU A 85 -2.79 -6.65 4.40
N MET A 86 -2.62 -6.13 5.60
CA MET A 86 -1.93 -6.80 6.70
C MET A 86 -2.74 -6.62 7.97
N LYS A 87 -2.84 -7.68 8.78
CA LYS A 87 -3.44 -7.59 10.12
C LYS A 87 -2.46 -6.89 11.05
N GLY A 88 -2.90 -5.81 11.68
CA GLY A 88 -2.02 -5.01 12.53
C GLY A 88 -2.47 -3.57 12.69
N LYS A 89 -1.53 -2.71 13.09
CA LYS A 89 -1.78 -1.27 13.28
C LYS A 89 -0.56 -0.42 12.97
N LEU A 90 -0.82 0.83 12.62
CA LEU A 90 0.19 1.89 12.50
C LEU A 90 0.63 2.33 13.90
N LEU A 91 1.94 2.43 14.11
CA LEU A 91 2.55 2.97 15.34
C LEU A 91 3.23 4.32 15.09
N ALA A 92 3.73 4.54 13.88
CA ALA A 92 4.26 5.82 13.44
C ALA A 92 3.90 6.06 11.97
N ILE A 93 3.61 7.33 11.63
CA ILE A 93 3.29 7.78 10.28
C ILE A 93 4.01 9.11 9.99
N PRO A 94 4.29 9.44 8.71
CA PRO A 94 4.74 10.77 8.33
C PRO A 94 3.67 11.84 8.58
N ASP A 95 4.12 13.07 8.84
CA ASP A 95 3.28 14.25 9.09
C ASP A 95 2.28 14.56 7.96
N TYR A 96 2.61 14.27 6.70
CA TYR A 96 1.64 14.40 5.61
C TYR A 96 0.42 13.49 5.80
N GLN A 97 0.61 12.23 6.25
CA GLN A 97 -0.51 11.32 6.50
C GLN A 97 -1.31 11.77 7.70
N HIS A 98 -0.64 12.26 8.75
CA HIS A 98 -1.33 12.86 9.89
C HIS A 98 -2.23 14.01 9.45
N SER A 99 -1.78 14.89 8.53
CA SER A 99 -2.63 15.98 8.04
C SER A 99 -3.88 15.50 7.28
N LEU A 100 -3.83 14.33 6.65
CA LEU A 100 -4.98 13.71 5.99
C LEU A 100 -5.90 12.97 6.97
N TYR A 101 -5.32 12.37 8.01
CA TYR A 101 -6.04 11.55 8.99
C TYR A 101 -6.60 12.34 10.17
N ALA A 102 -6.05 13.52 10.45
CA ALA A 102 -6.56 14.44 11.47
C ALA A 102 -7.71 15.32 10.94
N ASP A 103 -8.08 15.17 9.66
CA ASP A 103 -9.24 15.83 9.10
C ASP A 103 -10.52 15.20 9.67
N GLU A 104 -11.21 15.96 10.53
CA GLU A 104 -12.45 15.53 11.21
C GLU A 104 -13.57 15.18 10.23
N GLU A 105 -13.60 15.76 9.02
CA GLU A 105 -14.61 15.41 8.02
C GLU A 105 -14.37 14.00 7.44
N VAL A 106 -13.13 13.50 7.54
CA VAL A 106 -12.71 12.27 6.89
C VAL A 106 -12.55 11.11 7.88
N PHE A 107 -11.99 11.37 9.05
CA PHE A 107 -11.78 10.37 10.12
C PHE A 107 -12.42 10.76 11.46
N GLY A 108 -13.13 11.90 11.56
CA GLY A 108 -13.67 12.39 12.83
C GLY A 108 -12.59 12.73 13.87
N GLU A 109 -12.97 12.80 15.14
CA GLU A 109 -12.04 13.00 16.28
C GLU A 109 -11.21 11.73 16.60
N SER A 110 -11.13 10.75 15.70
CA SER A 110 -10.69 9.39 16.02
C SER A 110 -9.19 9.12 15.87
N PHE A 111 -8.40 10.09 15.43
CA PHE A 111 -6.95 9.90 15.32
C PHE A 111 -6.33 9.65 16.71
N PRO A 112 -5.67 8.49 16.94
CA PRO A 112 -5.23 8.15 18.27
C PRO A 112 -3.92 8.86 18.62
N GLY A 113 -3.88 9.47 19.80
CA GLY A 113 -2.65 10.06 20.35
C GLY A 113 -1.51 9.08 20.64
N SER A 114 -1.73 7.77 20.42
CA SER A 114 -0.69 6.74 20.54
C SER A 114 0.17 6.56 19.29
N VAL A 115 -0.26 7.10 18.14
CA VAL A 115 0.49 7.04 16.88
C VAL A 115 1.48 8.19 16.83
N GLU A 116 2.75 7.86 16.68
CA GLU A 116 3.83 8.83 16.56
C GLU A 116 3.79 9.52 15.18
N VAL A 117 3.93 10.84 15.17
CA VAL A 117 3.97 11.64 13.93
C VAL A 117 5.42 12.02 13.64
N ILE A 118 5.96 11.49 12.54
CA ILE A 118 7.31 11.75 12.07
C ILE A 118 7.30 12.94 11.12
N LYS A 119 7.94 14.03 11.53
CA LYS A 119 8.05 15.23 10.70
C LYS A 119 9.04 15.00 9.56
N MET A 120 8.58 15.09 8.32
CA MET A 120 9.45 14.88 7.16
C MET A 120 10.21 16.15 6.77
N PRO A 121 11.45 16.03 6.25
CA PRO A 121 12.13 17.12 5.56
C PRO A 121 11.29 17.68 4.41
N ALA A 122 11.45 18.97 4.10
CA ALA A 122 10.67 19.65 3.05
C ALA A 122 10.84 19.03 1.65
N ASP A 123 12.00 18.44 1.37
CA ASP A 123 12.32 17.72 0.13
C ASP A 123 11.82 16.27 0.11
N GLN A 124 11.22 15.78 1.19
CA GLN A 124 10.78 14.39 1.37
C GLN A 124 9.35 14.29 1.91
N GLN A 125 8.50 15.28 1.61
CA GLN A 125 7.12 15.33 2.11
C GLN A 125 6.25 14.14 1.69
N LEU A 126 6.60 13.46 0.60
CA LEU A 126 5.95 12.25 0.13
C LEU A 126 6.94 11.08 0.19
N PRO A 127 7.20 10.54 1.39
CA PRO A 127 8.13 9.43 1.56
C PRO A 127 7.59 8.16 0.92
N PHE A 128 8.48 7.22 0.67
CA PHE A 128 8.19 5.83 0.33
C PHE A 128 9.25 4.95 0.98
N TYR A 129 8.89 3.71 1.29
CA TYR A 129 9.84 2.68 1.70
C TYR A 129 10.33 1.95 0.45
N ASP A 130 11.64 1.79 0.31
CA ASP A 130 12.26 1.16 -0.85
C ASP A 130 12.64 -0.29 -0.54
N VAL A 131 12.19 -1.22 -1.38
CA VAL A 131 12.57 -2.64 -1.35
C VAL A 131 13.19 -2.97 -2.70
N ASP A 132 14.49 -2.77 -2.81
CA ASP A 132 15.28 -2.96 -4.03
C ASP A 132 14.62 -2.30 -5.26
N GLY A 133 14.35 -1.00 -5.15
CA GLY A 133 13.72 -0.17 -6.19
C GLY A 133 12.20 -0.26 -6.27
N MET A 134 11.55 -1.18 -5.53
CA MET A 134 10.10 -1.21 -5.37
C MET A 134 9.68 -0.24 -4.25
N LYS A 135 8.94 0.79 -4.63
CA LYS A 135 8.48 1.83 -3.70
C LYS A 135 7.14 1.47 -3.09
N ILE A 136 7.08 1.50 -1.77
CA ILE A 136 5.91 1.11 -0.98
C ILE A 136 5.47 2.28 -0.10
N ILE A 137 4.17 2.52 -0.04
CA ILE A 137 3.57 3.46 0.90
C ILE A 137 2.62 2.67 1.81
N PHE A 138 2.77 2.83 3.12
CA PHE A 138 1.87 2.23 4.10
C PHE A 138 0.83 3.24 4.55
N LYS A 139 -0.44 2.83 4.66
CA LYS A 139 -1.56 3.71 4.98
C LYS A 139 -2.72 2.93 5.60
N HIS A 140 -3.66 3.66 6.20
CA HIS A 140 -4.91 3.08 6.68
C HIS A 140 -5.82 2.68 5.49
N PRO A 141 -6.53 1.53 5.55
CA PRO A 141 -7.30 1.00 4.42
C PRO A 141 -8.58 1.78 4.08
N TYR A 142 -9.07 2.65 4.97
CA TYR A 142 -10.35 3.40 4.90
C TYR A 142 -10.79 3.90 3.50
N PHE A 143 -9.86 4.44 2.69
CA PHE A 143 -10.19 5.02 1.39
C PHE A 143 -10.19 4.04 0.22
N HIS A 144 -9.67 2.83 0.41
CA HIS A 144 -9.49 1.84 -0.65
C HIS A 144 -10.48 0.68 -0.51
N PHE A 145 -11.13 0.59 0.65
CA PHE A 145 -12.05 -0.46 1.05
C PHE A 145 -13.31 0.16 1.65
N ASP A 146 -14.47 -0.22 1.13
CA ASP A 146 -15.77 0.33 1.51
C ASP A 146 -16.41 -0.41 2.70
N GLU A 147 -15.82 -1.54 3.11
CA GLU A 147 -16.30 -2.39 4.18
C GLU A 147 -16.27 -1.64 5.52
N GLU A 148 -17.39 -1.72 6.25
CA GLU A 148 -17.59 -1.06 7.56
C GLU A 148 -16.47 -1.36 8.56
N GLN A 149 -15.88 -2.56 8.50
CA GLN A 149 -14.79 -2.96 9.39
C GLN A 149 -13.57 -2.04 9.29
N TYR A 150 -13.33 -1.41 8.13
CA TYR A 150 -12.21 -0.51 7.89
C TYR A 150 -12.54 0.97 8.14
N LYS A 151 -13.76 1.28 8.60
CA LYS A 151 -14.19 2.67 8.85
C LYS A 151 -13.71 3.20 10.21
N SER A 152 -13.28 2.33 11.12
CA SER A 152 -12.65 2.72 12.40
C SER A 152 -11.13 2.77 12.28
N TRP A 153 -10.48 3.70 13.00
CA TRP A 153 -9.01 3.79 13.02
C TRP A 153 -8.33 2.49 13.50
N ASP A 154 -8.83 1.92 14.59
CA ASP A 154 -8.31 0.67 15.16
C ASP A 154 -8.94 -0.57 14.50
N CYS A 155 -9.18 -0.54 13.18
CA CYS A 155 -9.77 -1.65 12.43
C CYS A 155 -8.92 -2.94 12.43
N GLY A 156 -7.69 -2.88 12.97
CA GLY A 156 -6.78 -4.02 13.02
C GLY A 156 -6.25 -4.41 11.65
N ALA A 157 -6.21 -3.46 10.70
CA ALA A 157 -5.64 -3.64 9.39
C ALA A 157 -4.76 -2.45 8.99
N VAL A 158 -3.69 -2.73 8.26
CA VAL A 158 -2.80 -1.77 7.61
C VAL A 158 -2.72 -2.15 6.14
N MET A 159 -2.71 -1.16 5.26
CA MET A 159 -2.54 -1.38 3.84
C MET A 159 -1.17 -0.91 3.38
N GLY A 160 -0.52 -1.68 2.52
CA GLY A 160 0.60 -1.22 1.71
C GLY A 160 0.18 -1.06 0.25
N SER A 161 0.75 -0.07 -0.43
CA SER A 161 0.52 0.18 -1.86
C SER A 161 1.84 0.24 -2.61
N VAL A 162 1.90 -0.45 -3.75
CA VAL A 162 2.95 -0.35 -4.76
C VAL A 162 2.35 0.28 -6.02
N LEU A 163 3.08 1.21 -6.64
CA LEU A 163 2.73 1.78 -7.93
C LEU A 163 3.87 1.57 -8.91
N LEU A 164 3.60 0.84 -10.00
CA LEU A 164 4.53 0.59 -11.08
C LEU A 164 4.08 1.32 -12.34
N SER A 165 5.01 1.87 -13.09
CA SER A 165 4.77 2.51 -14.38
C SER A 165 5.61 1.86 -15.46
N LYS A 166 5.00 1.57 -16.61
CA LYS A 166 5.68 1.03 -17.80
C LYS A 166 5.20 1.79 -19.03
N GLU A 167 6.13 2.19 -19.88
CA GLU A 167 5.84 2.74 -21.20
C GLU A 167 5.76 1.59 -22.21
N GLU A 168 4.68 1.54 -22.99
CA GLU A 168 4.55 0.68 -24.18
C GLU A 168 4.56 1.54 -25.44
N LYS A 169 5.37 1.14 -26.42
CA LYS A 169 5.51 1.73 -27.75
C LYS A 169 4.78 0.90 -28.80
#